data_AF-A0A9D4VEP4-F1
#
_entry.id   AF-A0A9D4VEP4-F1
#
_cell.length_a   1.000
_cell.length_b   1.000
_cell.length_c   1.000
_cell.angle_alpha   90.00
_cell.angle_beta   90.00
_cell.angle_gamma   90.00
#
_symmetry.space_group_name_H-M   'P 1'
#
loop_
_entity.id
_entity.type
_entity.pdbx_description
1 polymer ?
#
loop_
_entity_poly.entity_id
_entity_poly.type
_entity_poly.pdbx_seq_one_letter_code
_entity_poly.pdbx_strand_id
1 'polypeptide(L)'
;MRKQVWLVMAIMVLGGLHMGAGAARHPVAIDQYIRMPTDRSTNEEGTKWAILLAGSSGYGNYRHQADVCHAYHVLRKGGLEEENIVVFMYDDIADNSYNPRPGQIINNPAGIDVYAGVPKDYTGSNVTVDNFLAVLLGEKDMLTGGSGKVVDSGPDDHIFIFYSDHGGPGVLGMPTNPNLYAVDLIDALQKKHDAGSYKEMVIYVEACESGSIFEGLLPGNLSVYATTASNAEESSWGTYCPGMDPSPPAEYFTCLGDLYSVAWMEDSEIHNLEEETLKDQYSIVKKRTSNDETYMSGSHVMQYGDNTISAERVYEYLGNDAANKNSSFYDESVLSFLPLNLPIGLHYIAKGKLAKGVHQRDADLLFLWHKFKNGKEGSQEKLKALEELLEELSHRMHLDKSVKVIEKAIAGDENEGSALKFVRPSGAPLVDDWMCLKTLVRTFELHCGSLKDYGMRHMRTFANVCNAGVKVSEFEEIASSVCAATEFSRAFSPLEVGFSA
;
A
#
# COMPACT_ATOMS: atom_id res chain seq x y z
N MET A 1 30.01 41.25 -51.66
CA MET A 1 30.84 42.49 -51.56
C MET A 1 30.57 43.18 -50.23
N ARG A 2 31.59 43.27 -49.38
CA ARG A 2 31.93 44.30 -48.37
C ARG A 2 30.85 45.20 -47.71
N LYS A 3 30.93 45.20 -46.36
CA LYS A 3 31.05 46.35 -45.40
C LYS A 3 29.75 47.08 -45.01
N GLN A 4 29.57 47.69 -43.83
CA GLN A 4 30.36 48.03 -42.61
C GLN A 4 29.34 48.44 -41.51
N VAL A 5 29.47 48.00 -40.26
CA VAL A 5 29.95 48.76 -39.07
C VAL A 5 29.27 50.11 -38.79
N TRP A 6 28.66 50.24 -37.60
CA TRP A 6 28.84 51.41 -36.73
C TRP A 6 28.95 50.99 -35.26
N LEU A 7 29.99 51.51 -34.62
CA LEU A 7 30.42 51.40 -33.23
C LEU A 7 30.09 52.75 -32.56
N VAL A 8 29.60 52.76 -31.32
CA VAL A 8 29.65 53.95 -30.47
C VAL A 8 30.19 53.56 -29.09
N MET A 9 31.35 54.13 -28.75
CA MET A 9 31.94 54.19 -27.40
C MET A 9 31.86 55.65 -26.89
N ALA A 10 31.71 55.82 -25.57
CA ALA A 10 32.11 57.00 -24.80
C ALA A 10 32.49 56.52 -23.37
N ILE A 11 33.78 56.42 -22.99
CA ILE A 11 34.68 57.39 -22.31
C ILE A 11 34.19 57.79 -20.88
N MET A 12 34.69 57.10 -19.83
CA MET A 12 35.75 57.48 -18.84
C MET A 12 35.46 58.68 -17.91
N VAL A 13 35.57 58.48 -16.58
CA VAL A 13 36.40 59.29 -15.65
C VAL A 13 36.93 58.41 -14.50
N LEU A 14 38.23 58.59 -14.19
CA LEU A 14 39.07 57.95 -13.16
C LEU A 14 38.95 58.61 -11.76
N GLY A 15 39.32 57.85 -10.72
CA GLY A 15 40.05 58.43 -9.57
C GLY A 15 39.99 57.64 -8.24
N GLY A 16 41.14 57.10 -7.80
CA GLY A 16 41.48 56.95 -6.37
C GLY A 16 41.92 55.56 -5.89
N LEU A 17 43.24 55.35 -5.74
CA LEU A 17 43.83 54.23 -4.99
C LEU A 17 43.54 54.35 -3.47
N HIS A 18 43.26 53.24 -2.80
CA HIS A 18 43.73 52.92 -1.44
C HIS A 18 43.74 51.40 -1.18
N MET A 19 44.73 50.96 -0.41
CA MET A 19 45.14 49.56 -0.14
C MET A 19 44.22 48.85 0.87
N GLY A 20 44.08 47.52 0.73
CA GLY A 20 44.07 46.59 1.88
C GLY A 20 42.78 45.82 2.20
N ALA A 21 42.88 44.49 2.10
CA ALA A 21 42.21 43.43 2.86
C ALA A 21 40.72 43.07 2.59
N GLY A 22 40.53 41.93 1.90
CA GLY A 22 39.75 40.79 2.38
C GLY A 22 38.21 40.82 2.30
N ALA A 23 37.64 40.31 1.20
CA ALA A 23 36.38 39.56 1.19
C ALA A 23 36.22 38.83 -0.15
N ALA A 24 36.25 37.49 -0.13
CA ALA A 24 35.94 36.69 -1.31
C ALA A 24 34.45 36.80 -1.64
N ARG A 25 34.10 37.36 -2.80
CA ARG A 25 32.77 37.26 -3.40
C ARG A 25 32.76 36.09 -4.39
N HIS A 26 32.00 35.05 -4.10
CA HIS A 26 31.68 34.01 -5.08
C HIS A 26 30.86 34.64 -6.22
N PRO A 27 31.21 34.43 -7.50
CA PRO A 27 30.34 34.83 -8.59
C PRO A 27 29.14 33.89 -8.64
N VAL A 28 27.93 34.47 -8.56
CA VAL A 28 26.69 33.75 -8.89
C VAL A 28 26.75 33.42 -10.38
N ALA A 29 26.83 32.14 -10.72
CA ALA A 29 26.88 31.69 -12.10
C ALA A 29 25.49 31.82 -12.73
N ILE A 30 25.32 32.85 -13.57
CA ILE A 30 24.08 33.15 -14.32
C ILE A 30 23.81 32.09 -15.42
N ASP A 31 24.78 31.21 -15.71
CA ASP A 31 24.66 30.09 -16.66
C ASP A 31 23.61 29.04 -16.27
N GLN A 32 23.15 28.98 -15.01
CA GLN A 32 22.07 28.07 -14.63
C GLN A 32 20.67 28.54 -15.06
N TYR A 33 20.51 29.80 -15.46
CA TYR A 33 19.19 30.39 -15.72
C TYR A 33 18.92 30.73 -17.20
N ILE A 34 19.89 30.53 -18.10
CA ILE A 34 19.72 30.80 -19.53
C ILE A 34 20.17 29.58 -20.34
N ARG A 35 19.21 28.75 -20.78
CA ARG A 35 19.43 27.68 -21.77
C ARG A 35 19.18 28.19 -23.19
N MET A 36 19.99 27.73 -24.14
CA MET A 36 19.78 28.02 -25.56
C MET A 36 18.60 27.18 -26.11
N PRO A 37 17.70 27.74 -26.95
CA PRO A 37 16.51 27.03 -27.47
C PRO A 37 16.79 25.76 -28.28
N THR A 38 18.06 25.50 -28.62
CA THR A 38 18.50 24.36 -29.42
C THR A 38 19.19 23.26 -28.60
N ASP A 39 19.35 23.40 -27.28
CA ASP A 39 19.73 22.30 -26.39
C ASP A 39 18.50 21.42 -26.08
N ARG A 40 17.89 20.86 -27.12
CA ARG A 40 17.05 19.66 -26.97
C ARG A 40 17.98 18.46 -27.03
N SER A 41 18.35 17.95 -25.86
CA SER A 41 18.89 16.60 -25.74
C SER A 41 17.91 15.63 -26.35
N THR A 42 18.37 14.80 -27.28
CA THR A 42 17.58 13.79 -27.98
C THR A 42 17.32 12.54 -27.12
N ASN A 43 16.90 12.72 -25.86
CA ASN A 43 16.41 11.70 -24.93
C ASN A 43 15.63 12.46 -23.83
N GLU A 44 14.33 12.69 -24.00
CA GLU A 44 13.47 13.03 -22.88
C GLU A 44 13.00 11.69 -22.29
N GLU A 45 13.68 11.20 -21.25
CA GLU A 45 13.14 10.12 -20.42
C GLU A 45 11.86 10.65 -19.76
N GLY A 46 10.75 9.90 -19.86
CA GLY A 46 9.49 10.29 -19.26
C GLY A 46 9.57 10.42 -17.75
N THR A 47 8.60 11.12 -17.17
CA THR A 47 8.52 11.37 -15.73
C THR A 47 8.12 10.09 -14.99
N LYS A 48 8.71 9.87 -13.81
CA LYS A 48 8.33 8.80 -12.89
C LYS A 48 7.33 9.33 -11.89
N TRP A 49 6.14 8.76 -11.90
CA TRP A 49 5.03 9.11 -11.00
C TRP A 49 4.82 7.99 -9.99
N ALA A 50 4.29 8.35 -8.81
CA ALA A 50 3.88 7.36 -7.83
C ALA A 50 2.57 7.72 -7.12
N ILE A 51 1.82 6.68 -6.76
CA ILE A 51 0.68 6.75 -5.83
C ILE A 51 0.98 5.78 -4.68
N LEU A 52 1.00 6.29 -3.45
CA LEU A 52 1.20 5.50 -2.24
C LEU A 52 -0.07 5.55 -1.39
N LEU A 53 -0.67 4.42 -1.06
CA LEU A 53 -1.96 4.34 -0.36
C LEU A 53 -1.93 3.37 0.82
N ALA A 54 -2.19 3.91 2.01
CA ALA A 54 -2.49 3.13 3.21
C ALA A 54 -4.00 3.04 3.38
N GLY A 55 -4.55 1.84 3.25
CA GLY A 55 -6.01 1.59 3.21
C GLY A 55 -6.69 1.57 4.58
N SER A 56 -5.97 1.77 5.69
CA SER A 56 -6.56 1.74 7.04
C SER A 56 -6.16 2.90 7.94
N SER A 57 -6.90 2.96 9.05
CA SER A 57 -6.72 3.88 10.17
C SER A 57 -6.62 3.11 11.49
N GLY A 58 -6.31 3.84 12.57
CA GLY A 58 -6.21 3.32 13.91
C GLY A 58 -4.80 2.80 14.24
N TYR A 59 -4.39 2.96 15.50
CA TYR A 59 -3.03 2.63 15.93
C TYR A 59 -2.68 1.13 15.85
N GLY A 60 -3.67 0.23 15.84
CA GLY A 60 -3.45 -1.19 15.54
C GLY A 60 -2.88 -1.41 14.13
N ASN A 61 -3.27 -0.54 13.19
CA ASN A 61 -2.86 -0.53 11.80
C ASN A 61 -1.63 0.36 11.51
N TYR A 62 -0.82 0.63 12.53
CA TYR A 62 0.44 1.39 12.42
C TYR A 62 1.28 1.01 11.20
N ARG A 63 1.46 -0.30 10.99
CA ARG A 63 2.23 -0.94 9.93
C ARG A 63 1.94 -0.42 8.52
N HIS A 64 0.68 -0.23 8.15
CA HIS A 64 0.30 0.15 6.80
C HIS A 64 0.69 1.60 6.45
N GLN A 65 0.47 2.54 7.38
CA GLN A 65 0.93 3.92 7.20
C GLN A 65 2.46 4.03 7.32
N ALA A 66 3.10 3.20 8.15
CA ALA A 66 4.55 3.09 8.22
C ALA A 66 5.17 2.58 6.91
N ASP A 67 4.53 1.61 6.26
CA ASP A 67 4.95 1.10 4.96
C ASP A 67 4.90 2.19 3.89
N VAL A 68 3.79 2.93 3.80
CA VAL A 68 3.64 4.05 2.85
C VAL A 68 4.65 5.17 3.10
N CYS A 69 4.87 5.51 4.37
CA CYS A 69 5.89 6.47 4.78
C CYS A 69 7.30 6.01 4.36
N HIS A 70 7.63 4.75 4.56
CA HIS A 70 8.91 4.18 4.15
C HIS A 70 9.06 4.17 2.62
N ALA A 71 8.02 3.73 1.88
CA ALA A 71 8.01 3.73 0.42
C ALA A 71 8.24 5.15 -0.16
N TYR A 72 7.65 6.18 0.44
CA TYR A 72 7.90 7.57 0.06
C TYR A 72 9.40 7.91 0.13
N HIS A 73 10.07 7.50 1.20
CA HIS A 73 11.50 7.76 1.35
C HIS A 73 12.37 6.94 0.38
N VAL A 74 11.98 5.70 0.05
CA VAL A 74 12.64 4.92 -1.01
C VAL A 74 12.60 5.69 -2.32
N LEU A 75 11.42 6.19 -2.72
CA LEU A 75 11.23 6.95 -3.96
C LEU A 75 11.97 8.31 -3.95
N ARG A 76 11.91 9.05 -2.84
CA ARG A 76 12.63 10.34 -2.72
C ARG A 76 14.14 10.16 -2.80
N LYS A 77 14.71 9.13 -2.16
CA LYS A 77 16.13 8.79 -2.30
C LYS A 77 16.46 8.33 -3.72
N GLY A 78 15.53 7.64 -4.38
CA GLY A 78 15.63 7.25 -5.79
C GLY A 78 15.61 8.42 -6.79
N GLY A 79 15.23 9.62 -6.34
CA GLY A 79 15.23 10.85 -7.14
C GLY A 79 13.88 11.25 -7.72
N LEU A 80 12.78 10.58 -7.35
CA LEU A 80 11.44 11.04 -7.72
C LEU A 80 11.10 12.32 -6.98
N GLU A 81 10.59 13.33 -7.67
CA GLU A 81 10.19 14.60 -7.06
C GLU A 81 8.88 14.48 -6.26
N GLU A 82 8.76 15.24 -5.16
CA GLU A 82 7.58 15.22 -4.28
C GLU A 82 6.28 15.55 -5.03
N GLU A 83 6.35 16.42 -6.04
CA GLU A 83 5.21 16.80 -6.89
C GLU A 83 4.66 15.64 -7.72
N ASN A 84 5.48 14.60 -7.95
CA ASN A 84 5.11 13.42 -8.73
C ASN A 84 4.76 12.21 -7.84
N ILE A 85 4.82 12.35 -6.52
CA ILE A 85 4.43 11.31 -5.56
C ILE A 85 3.16 11.77 -4.83
N VAL A 86 2.05 11.07 -5.05
CA VAL A 86 0.78 11.32 -4.38
C VAL A 86 0.64 10.38 -3.19
N VAL A 87 0.39 10.92 -2.00
CA VAL A 87 0.29 10.12 -0.77
C VAL A 87 -1.11 10.15 -0.16
N PHE A 88 -1.67 8.97 0.02
CA PHE A 88 -2.88 8.69 0.78
C PHE A 88 -2.53 7.97 2.07
N MET A 89 -2.78 8.60 3.22
CA MET A 89 -2.67 7.98 4.53
C MET A 89 -3.62 8.66 5.49
N TYR A 90 -4.27 7.92 6.38
CA TYR A 90 -5.28 8.52 7.25
C TYR A 90 -4.71 9.58 8.21
N ASP A 91 -3.41 9.48 8.53
CA ASP A 91 -2.63 10.45 9.30
C ASP A 91 -2.96 10.51 10.79
N ASP A 92 -3.29 9.36 11.38
CA ASP A 92 -3.70 9.21 12.79
C ASP A 92 -2.71 8.39 13.63
N ILE A 93 -1.49 8.19 13.13
CA ILE A 93 -0.43 7.39 13.77
C ILE A 93 0.60 8.27 14.50
N ALA A 94 1.19 9.25 13.81
CA ALA A 94 2.32 10.01 14.34
C ALA A 94 2.02 10.74 15.65
N ASP A 95 0.85 11.37 15.75
CA ASP A 95 0.40 12.09 16.95
C ASP A 95 -0.63 11.29 17.77
N ASN A 96 -0.74 9.99 17.54
CA ASN A 96 -1.63 9.13 18.30
C ASN A 96 -1.22 9.09 19.79
N SER A 97 -2.18 9.06 20.71
CA SER A 97 -1.91 8.94 22.15
C SER A 97 -1.17 7.66 22.54
N TYR A 98 -1.24 6.61 21.70
CA TYR A 98 -0.51 5.37 21.90
C TYR A 98 0.88 5.37 21.27
N ASN A 99 1.23 6.40 20.50
CA ASN A 99 2.57 6.52 19.92
C ASN A 99 3.58 6.92 21.00
N PRO A 100 4.56 6.06 21.33
CA PRO A 100 5.57 6.40 22.33
C PRO A 100 6.57 7.47 21.82
N ARG A 101 6.57 7.76 20.52
CA ARG A 101 7.42 8.78 19.88
C ARG A 101 6.54 9.75 19.07
N PRO A 102 5.89 10.72 19.72
CA PRO A 102 5.02 11.68 19.05
C PRO A 102 5.71 12.37 17.87
N GLY A 103 4.99 12.50 16.76
CA GLY A 103 5.50 13.06 15.50
C GLY A 103 6.45 12.16 14.71
N GLN A 104 6.64 10.90 15.10
CA GLN A 104 7.53 9.94 14.40
C GLN A 104 6.81 8.64 14.07
N ILE A 105 7.18 8.04 12.93
CA ILE A 105 6.79 6.68 12.53
C ILE A 105 8.05 5.90 12.13
N ILE A 106 8.18 4.64 12.54
CA ILE A 106 9.31 3.76 12.17
C ILE A 106 8.78 2.50 11.49
N ASN A 107 9.37 2.06 10.38
CA ASN A 107 8.95 0.83 9.68
C ASN A 107 9.91 -0.36 9.92
N ASN A 108 10.90 -0.18 10.79
CA ASN A 108 11.88 -1.19 11.16
C ASN A 108 12.24 -1.05 12.65
N PRO A 109 12.51 -2.14 13.40
CA PRO A 109 12.86 -2.10 14.82
C PRO A 109 14.02 -1.17 15.20
N ALA A 110 15.00 -0.97 14.31
CA ALA A 110 16.05 0.04 14.46
C ALA A 110 16.03 1.08 13.33
N GLY A 111 14.89 1.20 12.66
CA GLY A 111 14.67 2.20 11.63
C GLY A 111 14.69 3.62 12.19
N ILE A 112 14.97 4.55 11.29
CA ILE A 112 14.78 5.98 11.54
C ILE A 112 13.32 6.36 11.38
N ASP A 113 13.00 7.60 11.75
CA ASP A 113 11.70 8.18 11.43
C ASP A 113 11.49 8.23 9.91
N VAL A 114 10.37 7.69 9.45
CA VAL A 114 9.91 7.69 8.05
C VAL A 114 8.70 8.61 7.84
N TYR A 115 8.21 9.29 8.87
CA TYR A 115 7.07 10.20 8.76
C TYR A 115 7.45 11.60 8.29
N ALA A 116 8.63 12.08 8.71
CA ALA A 116 9.07 13.44 8.46
C ALA A 116 9.22 13.74 6.96
N GLY A 117 8.46 14.73 6.48
CA GLY A 117 8.54 15.19 5.09
C GLY A 117 7.67 14.42 4.10
N VAL A 118 6.88 13.44 4.56
CA VAL A 118 5.85 12.79 3.74
C VAL A 118 4.71 13.79 3.49
N PRO A 119 4.33 14.06 2.23
CA PRO A 119 3.26 14.99 1.91
C PRO A 119 1.90 14.49 2.40
N LYS A 120 1.04 15.41 2.79
CA LYS A 120 -0.33 15.14 3.28
C LYS A 120 -1.35 15.39 2.18
N ASP A 121 -1.20 14.70 1.04
CA ASP A 121 -2.04 14.97 -0.13
C ASP A 121 -3.50 14.62 0.14
N TYR A 122 -3.74 13.41 0.64
CA TYR A 122 -5.08 12.96 1.03
C TYR A 122 -4.99 12.28 2.40
N THR A 123 -5.60 12.91 3.40
CA THR A 123 -5.62 12.41 4.78
C THR A 123 -7.02 12.40 5.38
N GLY A 124 -7.19 11.66 6.48
CA GLY A 124 -8.47 11.49 7.16
C GLY A 124 -9.59 11.08 6.21
N SER A 125 -10.70 11.84 6.24
CA SER A 125 -11.87 11.58 5.42
C SER A 125 -11.67 11.79 3.91
N ASN A 126 -10.51 12.28 3.47
CA ASN A 126 -10.20 12.44 2.04
C ASN A 126 -9.55 11.18 1.44
N VAL A 127 -9.23 10.17 2.25
CA VAL A 127 -8.73 8.88 1.77
C VAL A 127 -9.90 8.01 1.30
N THR A 128 -10.50 8.40 0.18
CA THR A 128 -11.70 7.78 -0.40
C THR A 128 -11.36 7.06 -1.71
N VAL A 129 -12.19 6.08 -2.09
CA VAL A 129 -12.10 5.40 -3.39
C VAL A 129 -12.18 6.41 -4.53
N ASP A 130 -13.14 7.34 -4.46
CA ASP A 130 -13.35 8.35 -5.51
C ASP A 130 -12.11 9.22 -5.71
N ASN A 131 -11.48 9.71 -4.63
CA ASN A 131 -10.26 10.49 -4.74
C ASN A 131 -9.09 9.65 -5.29
N PHE A 132 -8.94 8.40 -4.84
CA PHE A 132 -7.88 7.52 -5.34
C PHE A 132 -8.02 7.26 -6.85
N LEU A 133 -9.23 6.92 -7.33
CA LEU A 133 -9.48 6.69 -8.74
C LEU A 133 -9.34 7.98 -9.56
N ALA A 134 -9.80 9.13 -9.07
CA ALA A 134 -9.59 10.42 -9.72
C ALA A 134 -8.11 10.81 -9.81
N VAL A 135 -7.32 10.54 -8.77
CA VAL A 135 -5.86 10.73 -8.78
C VAL A 135 -5.19 9.88 -9.85
N LEU A 136 -5.53 8.58 -9.90
CA LEU A 136 -5.01 7.66 -10.91
C LEU A 136 -5.30 8.17 -12.32
N LEU A 137 -6.54 8.59 -12.57
CA LEU A 137 -7.01 9.07 -13.86
C LEU A 137 -6.53 10.49 -14.23
N GLY A 138 -5.94 11.23 -13.29
CA GLY A 138 -5.54 12.63 -13.53
C GLY A 138 -6.71 13.63 -13.49
N GLU A 139 -7.85 13.24 -12.91
CA GLU A 139 -9.11 13.99 -12.97
C GLU A 139 -9.26 14.97 -11.79
N LYS A 140 -8.54 16.11 -11.85
CA LYS A 140 -8.55 17.14 -10.78
C LYS A 140 -9.96 17.62 -10.39
N ASP A 141 -10.85 17.75 -11.37
CA ASP A 141 -12.21 18.26 -11.16
C ASP A 141 -13.13 17.27 -10.41
N MET A 142 -12.74 16.00 -10.31
CA MET A 142 -13.50 14.95 -9.62
C MET A 142 -13.09 14.79 -8.15
N LEU A 143 -12.02 15.49 -7.72
CA LEU A 143 -11.53 15.40 -6.35
C LEU A 143 -12.46 16.07 -5.35
N THR A 144 -12.53 15.47 -4.16
CA THR A 144 -13.23 16.00 -3.00
C THR A 144 -12.24 16.18 -1.84
N GLY A 145 -11.81 17.42 -1.62
CA GLY A 145 -10.81 17.75 -0.61
C GLY A 145 -9.38 17.33 -1.02
N GLY A 146 -8.48 17.23 -0.04
CA GLY A 146 -7.06 16.96 -0.26
C GLY A 146 -6.28 18.13 -0.88
N SER A 147 -5.04 17.85 -1.30
CA SER A 147 -4.11 18.85 -1.87
C SER A 147 -4.43 19.23 -3.32
N GLY A 148 -5.22 18.41 -4.03
CA GLY A 148 -5.47 18.56 -5.46
C GLY A 148 -4.40 17.92 -6.35
N LYS A 149 -3.38 17.27 -5.77
CA LYS A 149 -2.32 16.57 -6.52
C LYS A 149 -2.91 15.30 -7.18
N VAL A 150 -2.64 15.09 -8.46
CA VAL A 150 -3.06 13.92 -9.24
C VAL A 150 -1.91 13.44 -10.13
N VAL A 151 -2.04 12.26 -10.73
CA VAL A 151 -1.09 11.75 -11.72
C VAL A 151 -1.43 12.29 -13.12
N ASP A 152 -0.94 13.50 -13.38
CA ASP A 152 -1.09 14.23 -14.66
C ASP A 152 0.01 13.80 -15.66
N SER A 153 0.07 12.50 -15.91
CA SER A 153 1.15 11.82 -16.64
C SER A 153 0.97 11.84 -18.16
N GLY A 154 2.09 11.87 -18.88
CA GLY A 154 2.19 11.79 -20.34
C GLY A 154 2.41 10.36 -20.86
N PRO A 155 2.41 10.17 -22.19
CA PRO A 155 2.53 8.85 -22.83
C PRO A 155 3.89 8.15 -22.63
N ASP A 156 4.94 8.90 -22.29
CA ASP A 156 6.30 8.36 -22.10
C ASP A 156 6.62 8.10 -20.60
N ASP A 157 5.69 8.46 -19.70
CA ASP A 157 5.87 8.41 -18.25
C ASP A 157 5.68 7.01 -17.68
N HIS A 158 6.37 6.71 -16.57
CA HIS A 158 6.18 5.46 -15.81
C HIS A 158 5.42 5.75 -14.52
N ILE A 159 4.49 4.87 -14.16
CA ILE A 159 3.68 5.01 -12.93
C ILE A 159 3.96 3.84 -11.99
N PHE A 160 4.28 4.14 -10.73
CA PHE A 160 4.36 3.15 -9.65
C PHE A 160 3.18 3.32 -8.67
N ILE A 161 2.45 2.26 -8.38
CA ILE A 161 1.38 2.27 -7.37
C ILE A 161 1.76 1.30 -6.27
N PHE A 162 1.75 1.76 -5.03
CA PHE A 162 1.90 0.89 -3.86
C PHE A 162 0.72 1.06 -2.92
N TYR A 163 0.06 -0.06 -2.64
CA TYR A 163 -1.01 -0.18 -1.67
C TYR A 163 -0.57 -1.08 -0.51
N SER A 164 -0.80 -0.64 0.74
CA SER A 164 -0.63 -1.47 1.94
C SER A 164 -1.83 -1.35 2.86
N ASP A 165 -2.51 -2.48 3.12
CA ASP A 165 -3.60 -2.57 4.09
C ASP A 165 -4.10 -4.01 4.36
N HIS A 166 -5.25 -4.12 5.03
CA HIS A 166 -6.22 -5.20 4.93
C HIS A 166 -6.80 -5.41 3.52
N GLY A 167 -7.30 -6.62 3.33
CA GLY A 167 -8.04 -7.02 2.14
C GLY A 167 -8.94 -8.22 2.41
N GLY A 168 -9.70 -8.56 1.38
CA GLY A 168 -10.43 -9.81 1.28
C GLY A 168 -10.57 -10.20 -0.19
N PRO A 169 -11.19 -11.36 -0.48
CA PRO A 169 -11.42 -11.78 -1.84
C PRO A 169 -12.13 -10.68 -2.66
N GLY A 170 -11.43 -10.10 -3.66
CA GLY A 170 -11.95 -9.12 -4.60
C GLY A 170 -12.13 -7.70 -4.05
N VAL A 171 -11.61 -7.40 -2.85
CA VAL A 171 -11.77 -6.10 -2.19
C VAL A 171 -10.53 -5.68 -1.41
N LEU A 172 -10.20 -4.39 -1.50
CA LEU A 172 -9.15 -3.71 -0.75
C LEU A 172 -9.79 -2.73 0.23
N GLY A 173 -9.33 -2.73 1.49
CA GLY A 173 -9.80 -1.83 2.54
C GLY A 173 -9.58 -0.36 2.23
N MET A 174 -10.47 0.49 2.75
CA MET A 174 -10.28 1.94 2.76
C MET A 174 -10.64 2.45 4.16
N PRO A 175 -9.95 3.48 4.68
CA PRO A 175 -10.24 3.99 6.02
C PRO A 175 -11.57 4.75 6.05
N THR A 176 -12.11 5.09 4.86
CA THR A 176 -13.47 5.57 4.66
C THR A 176 -14.22 4.63 3.76
N ASN A 177 -15.48 4.36 4.09
CA ASN A 177 -16.37 3.59 3.25
C ASN A 177 -16.83 4.37 1.99
N PRO A 178 -17.07 3.67 0.87
CA PRO A 178 -16.95 2.22 0.68
C PRO A 178 -15.50 1.75 0.46
N ASN A 179 -15.27 0.44 0.51
CA ASN A 179 -13.99 -0.19 0.15
C ASN A 179 -13.75 -0.19 -1.38
N LEU A 180 -12.49 -0.39 -1.79
CA LEU A 180 -12.10 -0.46 -3.21
C LEU A 180 -12.32 -1.89 -3.74
N TYR A 181 -13.29 -2.08 -4.64
CA TYR A 181 -13.51 -3.38 -5.28
C TYR A 181 -12.59 -3.56 -6.49
N ALA A 182 -12.15 -4.79 -6.72
CA ALA A 182 -11.23 -5.13 -7.80
C ALA A 182 -11.71 -4.62 -9.17
N VAL A 183 -12.99 -4.79 -9.48
CA VAL A 183 -13.57 -4.32 -10.76
C VAL A 183 -13.42 -2.82 -10.97
N ASP A 184 -13.54 -1.99 -9.92
CA ASP A 184 -13.45 -0.54 -10.04
C ASP A 184 -12.00 -0.10 -10.34
N LEU A 185 -11.02 -0.76 -9.71
CA LEU A 185 -9.60 -0.55 -10.00
C LEU A 185 -9.28 -0.96 -11.44
N ILE A 186 -9.71 -2.14 -11.87
CA ILE A 186 -9.43 -2.66 -13.22
C ILE A 186 -10.08 -1.77 -14.29
N ASP A 187 -11.30 -1.29 -14.06
CA ASP A 187 -11.97 -0.34 -14.94
C ASP A 187 -11.22 1.00 -15.02
N ALA A 188 -10.67 1.50 -13.91
CA ALA A 188 -9.84 2.70 -13.91
C ALA A 188 -8.51 2.50 -14.64
N LEU A 189 -7.86 1.34 -14.50
CA LEU A 189 -6.65 0.99 -15.25
C LEU A 189 -6.92 0.94 -16.76
N GLN A 190 -8.03 0.33 -17.17
CA GLN A 190 -8.44 0.33 -18.58
C GLN A 190 -8.65 1.76 -19.10
N LYS A 191 -9.36 2.62 -18.36
CA LYS A 191 -9.56 4.03 -18.75
C LYS A 191 -8.24 4.79 -18.85
N LYS A 192 -7.33 4.59 -17.90
CA LYS A 192 -6.00 5.21 -17.92
C LYS A 192 -5.19 4.78 -19.14
N HIS A 193 -5.27 3.49 -19.51
CA HIS A 193 -4.63 2.92 -20.69
C HIS A 193 -5.24 3.49 -21.98
N ASP A 194 -6.57 3.55 -22.08
CA ASP A 194 -7.28 4.07 -23.25
C ASP A 194 -6.96 5.56 -23.49
N ALA A 195 -6.66 6.31 -22.43
CA ALA A 195 -6.20 7.69 -22.51
C ALA A 195 -4.75 7.83 -23.03
N GLY A 196 -3.98 6.74 -23.12
CA GLY A 196 -2.59 6.75 -23.59
C GLY A 196 -1.68 7.62 -22.72
N SER A 197 -1.94 7.66 -21.42
CA SER A 197 -1.35 8.63 -20.48
C SER A 197 -0.25 8.03 -19.59
N TYR A 198 0.39 6.94 -20.04
CA TYR A 198 1.59 6.36 -19.47
C TYR A 198 2.21 5.38 -20.48
N LYS A 199 3.50 5.10 -20.32
CA LYS A 199 4.22 4.08 -21.08
C LYS A 199 3.98 2.70 -20.48
N GLU A 200 4.38 2.53 -19.22
CA GLU A 200 4.20 1.31 -18.42
C GLU A 200 3.88 1.66 -16.96
N MET A 201 3.21 0.74 -16.27
CA MET A 201 2.80 0.90 -14.87
C MET A 201 3.14 -0.35 -14.05
N VAL A 202 3.68 -0.14 -12.85
CA VAL A 202 3.95 -1.20 -11.87
C VAL A 202 3.06 -1.01 -10.64
N ILE A 203 2.41 -2.09 -10.18
CA ILE A 203 1.50 -2.05 -9.03
C ILE A 203 1.90 -3.09 -7.98
N TYR A 204 2.25 -2.64 -6.79
CA TYR A 204 2.56 -3.50 -5.63
C TYR A 204 1.39 -3.45 -4.64
N VAL A 205 0.86 -4.62 -4.25
CA VAL A 205 -0.28 -4.71 -3.33
C VAL A 205 0.05 -5.60 -2.14
N GLU A 206 0.19 -4.99 -0.97
CA GLU A 206 0.19 -5.64 0.34
C GLU A 206 -1.25 -5.70 0.87
N ALA A 207 -1.87 -6.88 0.77
CA ALA A 207 -3.16 -7.17 1.39
C ALA A 207 -3.42 -8.69 1.48
N CYS A 208 -4.37 -9.06 2.35
CA CYS A 208 -4.94 -10.41 2.36
C CYS A 208 -5.64 -10.71 1.03
N GLU A 209 -5.46 -11.94 0.54
CA GLU A 209 -6.05 -12.43 -0.71
C GLU A 209 -5.82 -11.49 -1.91
N SER A 210 -4.70 -10.75 -1.92
CA SER A 210 -4.44 -9.66 -2.88
C SER A 210 -4.36 -10.14 -4.33
N GLY A 211 -4.02 -11.41 -4.56
CA GLY A 211 -4.10 -12.01 -5.89
C GLY A 211 -5.49 -11.93 -6.53
N SER A 212 -6.55 -11.94 -5.71
CA SER A 212 -7.94 -11.88 -6.18
C SER A 212 -8.35 -10.51 -6.76
N ILE A 213 -7.51 -9.49 -6.59
CA ILE A 213 -7.72 -8.16 -7.19
C ILE A 213 -7.42 -8.18 -8.70
N PHE A 214 -6.52 -9.05 -9.15
CA PHE A 214 -6.08 -9.10 -10.55
C PHE A 214 -6.44 -10.40 -11.25
N GLU A 215 -6.55 -11.51 -10.50
CA GLU A 215 -6.79 -12.84 -11.06
C GLU A 215 -8.10 -12.91 -11.86
N GLY A 216 -7.99 -13.22 -13.15
CA GLY A 216 -9.11 -13.27 -14.09
C GLY A 216 -9.69 -11.91 -14.49
N LEU A 217 -9.06 -10.80 -14.07
CA LEU A 217 -9.51 -9.44 -14.36
C LEU A 217 -8.47 -8.60 -15.11
N LEU A 218 -7.21 -8.58 -14.68
CA LEU A 218 -6.16 -7.75 -15.29
C LEU A 218 -5.67 -8.39 -16.59
N PRO A 219 -5.92 -7.78 -17.77
CA PRO A 219 -5.47 -8.36 -19.02
C PRO A 219 -4.00 -7.98 -19.31
N GLY A 220 -3.30 -8.82 -20.05
CA GLY A 220 -1.87 -8.67 -20.31
C GLY A 220 -1.50 -7.61 -21.36
N ASN A 221 -2.45 -6.77 -21.80
CA ASN A 221 -2.25 -5.78 -22.87
C ASN A 221 -2.44 -4.33 -22.40
N LEU A 222 -2.49 -4.07 -21.09
CA LEU A 222 -2.59 -2.71 -20.55
C LEU A 222 -1.24 -2.05 -20.28
N SER A 223 -0.12 -2.70 -20.57
CA SER A 223 1.21 -2.24 -20.10
C SER A 223 1.25 -2.04 -18.58
N VAL A 224 0.57 -2.93 -17.84
CA VAL A 224 0.53 -2.94 -16.37
C VAL A 224 1.13 -4.24 -15.89
N TYR A 225 2.10 -4.18 -14.98
CA TYR A 225 2.65 -5.33 -14.25
C TYR A 225 2.35 -5.20 -12.77
N ALA A 226 1.70 -6.21 -12.19
CA ALA A 226 1.30 -6.18 -10.79
C ALA A 226 1.91 -7.34 -10.01
N THR A 227 2.33 -7.07 -8.77
CA THR A 227 2.73 -8.09 -7.80
C THR A 227 1.94 -7.96 -6.51
N THR A 228 1.62 -9.10 -5.91
CA THR A 228 0.76 -9.17 -4.73
C THR A 228 1.45 -9.91 -3.60
N ALA A 229 1.21 -9.50 -2.37
CA ALA A 229 1.78 -10.13 -1.18
C ALA A 229 1.29 -11.56 -0.96
N SER A 230 0.11 -11.89 -1.49
CA SER A 230 -0.51 -13.22 -1.37
C SER A 230 -1.21 -13.63 -2.67
N ASN A 231 -1.46 -14.92 -2.82
CA ASN A 231 -2.40 -15.41 -3.84
C ASN A 231 -3.85 -15.02 -3.51
N ALA A 232 -4.82 -15.47 -4.30
CA ALA A 232 -6.23 -15.11 -4.08
C ALA A 232 -6.90 -15.79 -2.88
N GLU A 233 -6.23 -16.69 -2.17
CA GLU A 233 -6.84 -17.57 -1.15
C GLU A 233 -6.26 -17.44 0.25
N GLU A 234 -5.04 -16.90 0.36
CA GLU A 234 -4.33 -16.79 1.63
C GLU A 234 -4.22 -15.34 2.08
N SER A 235 -3.95 -15.15 3.36
CA SER A 235 -3.65 -13.82 3.91
C SER A 235 -2.22 -13.42 3.63
N SER A 236 -1.96 -12.11 3.74
CA SER A 236 -0.62 -11.60 3.97
C SER A 236 -0.30 -11.51 5.47
N TRP A 237 0.88 -10.96 5.80
CA TRP A 237 1.49 -11.09 7.12
C TRP A 237 2.10 -9.79 7.60
N GLY A 238 1.69 -9.32 8.78
CA GLY A 238 2.41 -8.29 9.52
C GLY A 238 3.72 -8.82 10.07
N THR A 239 4.74 -7.96 10.14
CA THR A 239 6.05 -8.30 10.70
C THR A 239 6.54 -7.23 11.68
N TYR A 240 7.68 -7.48 12.32
CA TYR A 240 8.22 -6.62 13.36
C TYR A 240 7.18 -6.35 14.47
N CYS A 241 6.51 -7.40 14.93
CA CYS A 241 5.47 -7.32 15.95
C CYS A 241 6.00 -7.66 17.36
N PRO A 242 5.34 -7.19 18.43
CA PRO A 242 5.72 -7.51 19.80
C PRO A 242 5.86 -9.02 20.04
N GLY A 243 6.99 -9.45 20.58
CA GLY A 243 7.28 -10.87 20.85
C GLY A 243 7.88 -11.65 19.67
N MET A 244 8.10 -11.00 18.52
CA MET A 244 8.84 -11.56 17.40
C MET A 244 10.36 -11.39 17.53
N ASP A 245 11.11 -11.95 16.59
CA ASP A 245 12.55 -11.72 16.42
C ASP A 245 12.79 -11.36 14.94
N PRO A 246 13.00 -10.06 14.61
CA PRO A 246 13.19 -8.96 15.53
C PRO A 246 11.84 -8.43 16.05
N SER A 247 11.80 -8.10 17.33
CA SER A 247 10.68 -7.39 17.97
C SER A 247 10.87 -5.88 17.75
N PRO A 248 9.78 -5.10 17.71
CA PRO A 248 9.88 -3.65 17.81
C PRO A 248 10.43 -3.25 19.19
N PRO A 249 10.85 -1.97 19.36
CA PRO A 249 11.17 -1.42 20.68
C PRO A 249 10.01 -1.67 21.65
N ALA A 250 10.32 -1.96 22.92
CA ALA A 250 9.35 -2.47 23.89
C ALA A 250 8.19 -1.50 24.19
N GLU A 251 8.37 -0.22 23.88
CA GLU A 251 7.35 0.81 23.97
C GLU A 251 6.26 0.74 22.89
N TYR A 252 6.47 -0.03 21.81
CA TYR A 252 5.46 -0.26 20.77
C TYR A 252 4.67 -1.54 21.05
N PHE A 253 3.34 -1.41 21.04
CA PHE A 253 2.40 -2.52 21.25
C PHE A 253 1.75 -3.01 19.94
N THR A 254 2.31 -2.65 18.79
CA THR A 254 1.79 -2.95 17.45
C THR A 254 2.94 -3.37 16.53
N CYS A 255 2.61 -3.98 15.39
CA CYS A 255 3.56 -4.30 14.33
C CYS A 255 4.06 -3.03 13.63
N LEU A 256 5.31 -3.01 13.17
CA LEU A 256 5.91 -1.82 12.53
C LEU A 256 5.79 -1.81 11.00
N GLY A 257 5.59 -2.97 10.37
CA GLY A 257 5.48 -3.07 8.91
C GLY A 257 4.94 -4.43 8.50
N ASP A 258 4.75 -4.61 7.20
CA ASP A 258 4.18 -5.83 6.63
C ASP A 258 5.21 -6.60 5.80
N LEU A 259 5.15 -7.92 5.83
CA LEU A 259 6.27 -8.79 5.42
C LEU A 259 6.63 -8.62 3.95
N TYR A 260 5.66 -8.50 3.05
CA TYR A 260 5.93 -8.24 1.64
C TYR A 260 6.42 -6.80 1.44
N SER A 261 5.78 -5.84 2.11
CA SER A 261 6.17 -4.43 2.06
C SER A 261 7.63 -4.20 2.46
N VAL A 262 8.02 -4.64 3.66
CA VAL A 262 9.39 -4.47 4.14
C VAL A 262 10.38 -5.28 3.31
N ALA A 263 9.95 -6.37 2.66
CA ALA A 263 10.81 -7.16 1.81
C ALA A 263 11.25 -6.38 0.57
N TRP A 264 10.32 -5.76 -0.17
CA TRP A 264 10.67 -5.03 -1.39
C TRP A 264 11.33 -3.68 -1.08
N MET A 265 10.92 -3.00 0.00
CA MET A 265 11.52 -1.72 0.38
C MET A 265 12.96 -1.88 0.86
N GLU A 266 13.21 -2.80 1.80
CA GLU A 266 14.57 -3.00 2.33
C GLU A 266 15.53 -3.57 1.28
N ASP A 267 15.01 -4.32 0.31
CA ASP A 267 15.75 -4.74 -0.89
C ASP A 267 16.11 -3.53 -1.78
N SER A 268 15.12 -2.67 -2.07
CA SER A 268 15.31 -1.48 -2.90
C SER A 268 16.30 -0.47 -2.29
N GLU A 269 16.41 -0.42 -0.97
CA GLU A 269 17.32 0.48 -0.26
C GLU A 269 18.79 0.07 -0.32
N ILE A 270 19.11 -1.15 -0.73
CA ILE A 270 20.46 -1.72 -0.58
C ILE A 270 21.09 -2.10 -1.92
N HIS A 271 20.26 -2.34 -2.94
CA HIS A 271 20.68 -2.69 -4.28
C HIS A 271 20.80 -1.46 -5.19
N ASN A 272 21.63 -1.60 -6.22
CA ASN A 272 21.68 -0.66 -7.33
C ASN A 272 20.53 -0.98 -8.28
N LEU A 273 19.48 -0.16 -8.26
CA LEU A 273 18.25 -0.40 -9.01
C LEU A 273 18.41 -0.24 -10.53
N GLU A 274 19.53 0.31 -10.98
CA GLU A 274 19.94 0.33 -12.41
C GLU A 274 20.38 -1.06 -12.90
N GLU A 275 20.77 -1.95 -11.98
CA GLU A 275 21.22 -3.32 -12.28
C GLU A 275 20.19 -4.39 -11.94
N GLU A 276 19.30 -4.13 -10.99
CA GLU A 276 18.25 -5.06 -10.58
C GLU A 276 17.02 -4.98 -11.51
N THR A 277 16.51 -6.14 -11.97
CA THR A 277 15.23 -6.18 -12.68
C THR A 277 14.04 -6.35 -11.73
N LEU A 278 12.85 -5.96 -12.17
CA LEU A 278 11.60 -6.25 -11.45
C LEU A 278 11.41 -7.76 -11.18
N LYS A 279 11.92 -8.62 -12.07
CA LYS A 279 11.91 -10.08 -11.90
C LYS A 279 12.90 -10.56 -10.83
N ASP A 280 14.07 -9.92 -10.72
CA ASP A 280 15.03 -10.22 -9.66
C ASP A 280 14.42 -9.85 -8.30
N GLN A 281 13.91 -8.62 -8.18
CA GLN A 281 13.23 -8.15 -6.98
C GLN A 281 12.03 -9.05 -6.62
N TYR A 282 11.17 -9.40 -7.60
CA TYR A 282 10.08 -10.34 -7.38
C TYR A 282 10.57 -11.67 -6.78
N SER A 283 11.70 -12.20 -7.25
CA SER A 283 12.24 -13.47 -6.78
C SER A 283 12.76 -13.34 -5.34
N ILE A 284 13.46 -12.25 -5.02
CA ILE A 284 13.95 -11.93 -3.67
C ILE A 284 12.79 -11.77 -2.69
N VAL A 285 11.80 -10.95 -3.07
CA VAL A 285 10.60 -10.69 -2.26
C VAL A 285 9.81 -11.97 -2.07
N LYS A 286 9.57 -12.75 -3.12
CA LYS A 286 8.89 -14.05 -3.03
C LYS A 286 9.58 -14.98 -2.04
N LYS A 287 10.90 -15.09 -2.10
CA LYS A 287 11.67 -15.95 -1.19
C LYS A 287 11.50 -15.50 0.26
N ARG A 288 11.65 -14.20 0.53
CA ARG A 288 11.50 -13.64 1.88
C ARG A 288 10.07 -13.76 2.40
N THR A 289 9.07 -13.42 1.59
CA THR A 289 7.65 -13.46 1.96
C THR A 289 7.12 -14.89 2.12
N SER A 290 7.61 -15.86 1.33
CA SER A 290 7.28 -17.28 1.52
C SER A 290 7.96 -17.91 2.75
N ASN A 291 8.82 -17.14 3.43
CA ASN A 291 9.64 -17.61 4.52
C ASN A 291 10.54 -18.79 4.09
N ASP A 292 11.36 -18.57 3.07
CA ASP A 292 12.20 -19.58 2.42
C ASP A 292 11.42 -20.82 1.96
N GLU A 293 10.28 -20.60 1.29
CA GLU A 293 9.38 -21.64 0.78
C GLU A 293 8.74 -22.54 1.87
N THR A 294 8.87 -22.18 3.15
CA THR A 294 8.25 -22.96 4.25
C THR A 294 6.78 -22.62 4.44
N TYR A 295 6.36 -21.40 4.09
CA TYR A 295 5.02 -20.86 4.26
C TYR A 295 4.47 -20.95 5.71
N MET A 296 5.34 -21.13 6.70
CA MET A 296 4.94 -21.25 8.11
C MET A 296 4.38 -19.95 8.71
N SER A 297 4.81 -18.81 8.16
CA SER A 297 4.38 -17.45 8.53
C SER A 297 4.64 -16.53 7.33
N GLY A 298 4.13 -16.95 6.18
CA GLY A 298 4.45 -16.37 4.88
C GLY A 298 3.41 -16.74 3.83
N SER A 299 3.55 -16.17 2.64
CA SER A 299 2.58 -16.27 1.55
C SER A 299 3.27 -16.35 0.18
N HIS A 300 2.50 -16.74 -0.83
CA HIS A 300 2.90 -16.81 -2.22
C HIS A 300 2.78 -15.43 -2.86
N VAL A 301 3.92 -14.82 -3.15
CA VAL A 301 3.96 -13.60 -3.96
C VAL A 301 3.62 -13.95 -5.40
N MET A 302 2.62 -13.27 -5.97
CA MET A 302 2.12 -13.54 -7.33
C MET A 302 2.47 -12.39 -8.29
N GLN A 303 2.35 -12.66 -9.59
CA GLN A 303 2.55 -11.70 -10.68
C GLN A 303 1.34 -11.75 -11.63
N TYR A 304 0.90 -10.59 -12.12
CA TYR A 304 -0.24 -10.45 -13.04
C TYR A 304 0.02 -9.37 -14.09
N GLY A 305 -0.79 -9.37 -15.15
CA GLY A 305 -0.72 -8.38 -16.23
C GLY A 305 0.35 -8.70 -17.28
N ASP A 306 1.03 -7.67 -17.78
CA ASP A 306 2.09 -7.80 -18.77
C ASP A 306 3.41 -8.21 -18.12
N ASN A 307 3.68 -9.51 -18.10
CA ASN A 307 4.92 -10.05 -17.53
C ASN A 307 6.19 -9.67 -18.31
N THR A 308 6.09 -9.08 -19.51
CA THR A 308 7.29 -8.65 -20.25
C THR A 308 8.00 -7.49 -19.55
N ILE A 309 7.23 -6.64 -18.87
CA ILE A 309 7.72 -5.53 -18.04
C ILE A 309 8.64 -6.04 -16.91
N SER A 310 8.43 -7.26 -16.41
CA SER A 310 9.28 -7.81 -15.33
C SER A 310 10.77 -7.91 -15.69
N ALA A 311 11.12 -7.88 -16.98
CA ALA A 311 12.51 -7.87 -17.45
C ALA A 311 13.18 -6.48 -17.36
N GLU A 312 12.42 -5.42 -17.11
CA GLU A 312 12.92 -4.06 -16.98
C GLU A 312 13.58 -3.81 -15.63
N ARG A 313 14.36 -2.73 -15.56
CA ARG A 313 15.04 -2.32 -14.33
C ARG A 313 14.06 -1.70 -13.35
N VAL A 314 14.25 -2.00 -12.07
CA VAL A 314 13.49 -1.37 -10.98
C VAL A 314 13.66 0.17 -11.03
N TYR A 315 14.83 0.63 -11.49
CA TYR A 315 15.14 2.04 -11.72
C TYR A 315 14.06 2.81 -12.50
N GLU A 316 13.44 2.20 -13.51
CA GLU A 316 12.45 2.87 -14.37
C GLU A 316 11.25 3.36 -13.57
N TYR A 317 10.97 2.74 -12.43
CA TYR A 317 9.80 3.02 -11.59
C TYR A 317 10.18 3.68 -10.26
N LEU A 318 11.24 3.19 -9.60
CA LEU A 318 11.60 3.65 -8.24
C LEU A 318 12.79 4.64 -8.21
N GLY A 319 13.49 4.82 -9.33
CA GLY A 319 14.76 5.55 -9.36
C GLY A 319 15.89 4.75 -8.71
N ASN A 320 17.01 5.40 -8.35
CA ASN A 320 18.15 4.75 -7.72
C ASN A 320 18.84 5.71 -6.74
N ASP A 321 19.06 5.26 -5.50
CA ASP A 321 19.81 6.05 -4.53
C ASP A 321 21.27 6.17 -5.00
N ALA A 322 21.75 7.41 -5.11
CA ALA A 322 23.14 7.68 -5.50
C ALA A 322 24.16 7.01 -4.55
N ALA A 323 23.80 6.75 -3.30
CA ALA A 323 24.61 6.02 -2.33
C ALA A 323 24.84 4.54 -2.74
N ASN A 324 23.92 3.96 -3.51
CA ASN A 324 23.94 2.56 -3.93
C ASN A 324 24.58 2.32 -5.29
N LYS A 325 25.07 3.35 -5.99
CA LYS A 325 25.68 3.17 -7.33
C LYS A 325 26.85 2.20 -7.41
N ASN A 326 27.53 1.96 -6.28
CA ASN A 326 28.64 1.01 -6.18
C ASN A 326 28.25 -0.29 -5.45
N SER A 327 26.99 -0.45 -5.02
CA SER A 327 26.54 -1.75 -4.53
C SER A 327 26.40 -2.68 -5.74
N SER A 328 27.23 -3.71 -5.78
CA SER A 328 27.07 -4.77 -6.76
C SER A 328 25.79 -5.53 -6.44
N PHE A 329 25.02 -5.94 -7.45
CA PHE A 329 23.96 -6.93 -7.28
C PHE A 329 24.53 -8.16 -6.55
N TYR A 330 24.21 -8.32 -5.27
CA TYR A 330 24.76 -9.39 -4.44
C TYR A 330 23.87 -10.62 -4.59
N ASP A 331 24.45 -11.70 -5.11
CA ASP A 331 23.91 -13.03 -4.86
C ASP A 331 23.91 -13.26 -3.34
N GLU A 332 22.81 -13.79 -2.78
CA GLU A 332 22.59 -13.98 -1.34
C GLU A 332 23.76 -14.69 -0.64
N SER A 333 24.54 -15.48 -1.39
CA SER A 333 25.76 -16.15 -0.95
C SER A 333 26.82 -15.19 -0.37
N VAL A 334 26.84 -13.92 -0.80
CA VAL A 334 27.82 -12.89 -0.39
C VAL A 334 27.35 -12.06 0.81
N LEU A 335 26.03 -11.95 1.03
CA LEU A 335 25.45 -11.21 2.16
C LEU A 335 25.88 -11.79 3.52
N SER A 336 26.16 -13.10 3.57
CA SER A 336 26.67 -13.80 4.75
C SER A 336 28.09 -13.38 5.20
N PHE A 337 28.84 -12.62 4.38
CA PHE A 337 30.22 -12.20 4.64
C PHE A 337 30.40 -10.69 4.87
N LEU A 338 29.32 -9.90 4.87
CA LEU A 338 29.39 -8.44 5.02
C LEU A 338 29.53 -8.01 6.51
N PRO A 339 30.30 -6.93 6.81
CA PRO A 339 30.53 -6.46 8.17
C PRO A 339 29.30 -5.83 8.85
N LEU A 340 29.23 -5.97 10.18
CA LEU A 340 28.14 -5.64 11.13
C LEU A 340 27.54 -4.21 11.16
N ASN A 341 27.88 -3.32 10.23
CA ASN A 341 27.40 -1.93 10.20
C ASN A 341 26.30 -1.68 9.16
N LEU A 342 25.65 -2.72 8.66
CA LEU A 342 24.53 -2.63 7.72
C LEU A 342 23.18 -2.39 8.43
N PRO A 343 22.18 -1.79 7.74
CA PRO A 343 20.81 -1.71 8.23
C PRO A 343 20.30 -3.10 8.67
N ILE A 344 19.52 -3.18 9.74
CA ILE A 344 19.12 -4.45 10.37
C ILE A 344 18.38 -5.40 9.41
N GLY A 345 17.72 -4.88 8.36
CA GLY A 345 17.12 -5.69 7.30
C GLY A 345 18.11 -6.68 6.67
N LEU A 346 19.35 -6.26 6.39
CA LEU A 346 20.41 -7.15 5.88
C LEU A 346 20.86 -8.19 6.89
N HIS A 347 20.83 -7.87 8.20
CA HIS A 347 21.26 -8.81 9.23
C HIS A 347 20.35 -10.03 9.32
N TYR A 348 19.10 -9.92 8.86
CA TYR A 348 18.15 -11.03 8.79
C TYR A 348 18.35 -11.88 7.54
N ILE A 349 18.49 -11.24 6.37
CA ILE A 349 18.82 -11.93 5.11
C ILE A 349 20.16 -12.69 5.26
N ALA A 350 21.18 -12.05 5.84
CA ALA A 350 22.50 -12.64 6.04
C ALA A 350 22.57 -13.76 7.08
N LYS A 351 21.60 -13.87 8.01
CA LYS A 351 21.59 -14.88 9.07
C LYS A 351 20.71 -16.10 8.78
N GLY A 352 19.99 -16.13 7.65
CA GLY A 352 19.10 -17.24 7.30
C GLY A 352 18.05 -17.51 8.40
N LYS A 353 17.61 -16.47 9.10
CA LYS A 353 16.54 -16.60 10.10
C LYS A 353 15.22 -16.41 9.38
N LEU A 354 14.41 -17.47 9.40
CA LEU A 354 13.02 -17.46 8.96
C LEU A 354 12.29 -16.24 9.58
N ALA A 355 11.67 -15.44 8.72
CA ALA A 355 10.77 -14.39 9.13
C ALA A 355 9.62 -15.00 9.96
N LYS A 356 9.39 -14.44 11.14
CA LYS A 356 8.13 -14.64 11.85
C LYS A 356 7.14 -13.63 11.30
N GLY A 357 5.85 -13.95 11.34
CA GLY A 357 4.80 -13.07 10.91
C GLY A 357 3.55 -13.27 11.76
N VAL A 358 2.73 -12.23 11.84
CA VAL A 358 1.39 -12.30 12.41
C VAL A 358 0.41 -12.14 11.27
N HIS A 359 -0.57 -13.04 11.17
CA HIS A 359 -1.60 -12.96 10.15
C HIS A 359 -2.28 -11.59 10.23
N GLN A 360 -2.49 -10.88 9.11
CA GLN A 360 -3.02 -9.50 9.10
C GLN A 360 -4.24 -9.31 10.00
N ARG A 361 -5.24 -10.18 9.84
CA ARG A 361 -6.48 -10.18 10.65
C ARG A 361 -6.23 -10.29 12.17
N ASP A 362 -5.15 -10.92 12.60
CA ASP A 362 -4.81 -11.10 14.02
C ASP A 362 -3.89 -9.99 14.56
N ALA A 363 -3.30 -9.16 13.71
CA ALA A 363 -2.44 -8.05 14.13
C ALA A 363 -3.19 -7.02 14.99
N ASP A 364 -4.46 -6.77 14.68
CA ASP A 364 -5.30 -5.86 15.49
C ASP A 364 -5.63 -6.46 16.86
N LEU A 365 -5.90 -7.77 16.91
CA LEU A 365 -6.08 -8.48 18.19
C LEU A 365 -4.79 -8.51 19.01
N LEU A 366 -3.63 -8.64 18.36
CA LEU A 366 -2.34 -8.55 19.02
C LEU A 366 -2.18 -7.18 19.68
N PHE A 367 -2.49 -6.10 18.97
CA PHE A 367 -2.46 -4.75 19.53
C PHE A 367 -3.40 -4.61 20.74
N LEU A 368 -4.68 -4.98 20.61
CA LEU A 368 -5.65 -4.90 21.70
C LEU A 368 -5.23 -5.77 22.91
N TRP A 369 -4.68 -6.96 22.66
CA TRP A 369 -4.15 -7.82 23.70
C TRP A 369 -2.96 -7.19 24.43
N HIS A 370 -1.99 -6.61 23.71
CA HIS A 370 -0.85 -5.94 24.32
C HIS A 370 -1.27 -4.66 25.06
N LYS A 371 -2.24 -3.91 24.52
CA LYS A 371 -2.85 -2.76 25.20
C LYS A 371 -3.48 -3.15 26.53
N PHE A 372 -4.26 -4.24 26.56
CA PHE A 372 -4.84 -4.77 27.79
C PHE A 372 -3.76 -5.29 28.76
N LYS A 373 -2.87 -6.17 28.28
CA LYS A 373 -1.88 -6.88 29.10
C LYS A 373 -0.91 -5.91 29.79
N ASN A 374 -0.48 -4.87 29.08
CA ASN A 374 0.45 -3.86 29.62
C ASN A 374 -0.26 -2.72 30.37
N GLY A 375 -1.59 -2.69 30.38
CA GLY A 375 -2.38 -1.76 31.18
C GLY A 375 -2.11 -1.92 32.68
N LYS A 376 -2.13 -0.79 33.41
CA LYS A 376 -1.93 -0.78 34.86
C LYS A 376 -3.09 -1.49 35.57
N GLU A 377 -2.76 -2.38 36.49
CA GLU A 377 -3.76 -3.15 37.24
C GLU A 377 -4.73 -2.25 38.00
N GLY A 378 -6.03 -2.53 37.89
CA GLY A 378 -7.10 -1.72 38.49
C GLY A 378 -7.34 -0.35 37.86
N SER A 379 -6.69 -0.01 36.74
CA SER A 379 -6.89 1.27 36.05
C SER A 379 -8.09 1.25 35.10
N GLN A 380 -8.70 2.42 34.87
CA GLN A 380 -9.80 2.57 33.92
C GLN A 380 -9.37 2.29 32.48
N GLU A 381 -8.12 2.63 32.13
CA GLU A 381 -7.54 2.38 30.82
C GLU A 381 -7.42 0.88 30.53
N LYS A 382 -7.03 0.07 31.54
CA LYS A 382 -6.97 -1.39 31.40
C LYS A 382 -8.35 -2.02 31.21
N LEU A 383 -9.34 -1.53 31.97
CA LEU A 383 -10.73 -1.97 31.82
C LEU A 383 -11.28 -1.64 30.43
N LYS A 384 -11.06 -0.40 29.95
CA LYS A 384 -11.46 0.01 28.60
C LYS A 384 -10.77 -0.83 27.51
N ALA A 385 -9.48 -1.13 27.67
CA ALA A 385 -8.77 -1.99 26.73
C ALA A 385 -9.32 -3.43 26.71
N LEU A 386 -9.78 -3.96 27.86
CA LEU A 386 -10.46 -5.25 27.93
C LEU A 386 -11.82 -5.21 27.24
N GLU A 387 -12.59 -4.14 27.46
CA GLU A 387 -13.89 -3.93 26.80
C GLU A 387 -13.74 -3.89 25.28
N GLU A 388 -12.81 -3.10 24.75
CA GLU A 388 -12.51 -3.02 23.32
C GLU A 388 -12.10 -4.39 22.74
N LEU A 389 -11.24 -5.14 23.43
CA LEU A 389 -10.84 -6.48 23.02
C LEU A 389 -12.02 -7.46 22.99
N LEU A 390 -12.88 -7.44 24.00
CA LEU A 390 -14.05 -8.31 24.06
C LEU A 390 -15.12 -7.92 23.03
N GLU A 391 -15.29 -6.62 22.77
CA GLU A 391 -16.19 -6.11 21.74
C GLU A 391 -15.74 -6.57 20.34
N GLU A 392 -14.44 -6.45 20.03
CA GLU A 392 -13.86 -6.93 18.78
C GLU A 392 -14.01 -8.46 18.63
N LEU A 393 -13.67 -9.24 19.66
CA LEU A 393 -13.83 -10.70 19.62
C LEU A 393 -15.30 -11.12 19.44
N SER A 394 -16.22 -10.46 20.15
CA SER A 394 -17.66 -10.72 20.03
C SER A 394 -18.18 -10.39 18.63
N HIS A 395 -17.74 -9.27 18.06
CA HIS A 395 -18.11 -8.87 16.70
C HIS A 395 -17.64 -9.89 15.65
N ARG A 396 -16.37 -10.33 15.72
CA ARG A 396 -15.83 -11.38 14.83
C ARG A 396 -16.62 -12.68 14.93
N MET A 397 -16.91 -13.13 16.15
CA MET A 397 -17.72 -14.32 16.39
C MET A 397 -19.13 -14.20 15.80
N HIS A 398 -19.74 -13.01 15.91
CA HIS A 398 -21.05 -12.72 15.33
C HIS A 398 -21.01 -12.80 13.80
N LEU A 399 -20.03 -12.17 13.14
CA LEU A 399 -19.89 -12.22 11.68
C LEU A 399 -19.69 -13.65 11.17
N ASP A 400 -18.74 -14.39 11.76
CA ASP A 400 -18.46 -15.77 11.37
C ASP A 400 -19.70 -16.68 11.54
N LYS A 401 -20.40 -16.53 12.67
CA LYS A 401 -21.61 -17.31 12.94
C LYS A 401 -22.74 -16.95 11.98
N SER A 402 -22.95 -15.66 11.72
CA SER A 402 -24.02 -15.18 10.85
C SER A 402 -23.83 -15.69 9.42
N VAL A 403 -22.62 -15.50 8.87
CA VAL A 403 -22.29 -15.99 7.53
C VAL A 403 -22.43 -17.52 7.45
N LYS A 404 -21.94 -18.26 8.45
CA LYS A 404 -22.09 -19.73 8.49
C LYS A 404 -23.56 -20.19 8.51
N VAL A 405 -24.43 -19.49 9.25
CA VAL A 405 -25.86 -19.84 9.30
C VAL A 405 -26.56 -19.49 7.98
N ILE A 406 -26.22 -18.36 7.37
CA ILE A 406 -26.73 -17.98 6.04
C ILE A 406 -26.29 -19.00 4.99
N GLU A 407 -25.01 -19.40 4.97
CA GLU A 407 -24.50 -20.44 4.08
C GLU A 407 -25.31 -21.73 4.20
N LYS A 408 -25.59 -22.15 5.44
CA LYS A 408 -26.38 -23.35 5.73
C LYS A 408 -27.83 -23.22 5.27
N ALA A 409 -28.44 -22.05 5.44
CA ALA A 409 -29.81 -21.80 5.01
C ALA A 409 -29.96 -21.84 3.48
N ILE A 410 -28.95 -21.37 2.74
CA ILE A 410 -28.94 -21.37 1.27
C ILE A 410 -28.62 -22.77 0.71
N ALA A 411 -27.60 -23.44 1.23
CA ALA A 411 -27.12 -24.72 0.67
C ALA A 411 -27.94 -25.95 1.12
N GLY A 412 -28.67 -25.85 2.23
CA GLY A 412 -29.35 -26.97 2.89
C GLY A 412 -28.39 -27.85 3.72
N ASP A 413 -28.95 -28.67 4.62
CA ASP A 413 -28.20 -29.51 5.57
C ASP A 413 -27.27 -30.54 4.90
N GLU A 414 -27.59 -31.00 3.69
CA GLU A 414 -26.86 -32.07 2.99
C GLU A 414 -25.62 -31.57 2.21
N ASN A 415 -25.48 -30.25 1.99
CA ASN A 415 -24.37 -29.63 1.27
C ASN A 415 -23.50 -28.74 2.19
N GLU A 416 -23.40 -29.12 3.47
CA GLU A 416 -22.66 -28.36 4.48
C GLU A 416 -21.19 -28.13 4.04
N GLY A 417 -20.90 -26.93 3.55
CA GLY A 417 -19.55 -26.44 3.30
C GLY A 417 -18.93 -26.69 1.92
N SER A 418 -19.64 -27.22 0.90
CA SER A 418 -19.01 -27.53 -0.40
C SER A 418 -19.18 -26.45 -1.49
N ALA A 419 -20.38 -25.88 -1.66
CA ALA A 419 -20.65 -24.95 -2.77
C ALA A 419 -20.29 -23.48 -2.46
N LEU A 420 -20.54 -23.00 -1.24
CA LEU A 420 -20.33 -21.59 -0.87
C LEU A 420 -18.92 -21.28 -0.34
N LYS A 421 -18.12 -22.32 -0.07
CA LYS A 421 -16.66 -22.22 0.17
C LYS A 421 -15.84 -22.57 -1.06
N PHE A 422 -16.51 -22.75 -2.21
CA PHE A 422 -15.85 -23.07 -3.45
C PHE A 422 -14.82 -22.00 -3.80
N VAL A 423 -13.64 -22.45 -4.17
CA VAL A 423 -12.62 -21.60 -4.74
C VAL A 423 -12.61 -21.84 -6.23
N ARG A 424 -12.80 -20.78 -7.00
CA ARG A 424 -12.75 -20.86 -8.46
C ARG A 424 -11.34 -21.27 -8.91
N PRO A 425 -11.20 -21.97 -10.05
CA PRO A 425 -9.89 -22.31 -10.59
C PRO A 425 -9.03 -21.07 -10.80
N SER A 426 -7.71 -21.22 -10.63
CA SER A 426 -6.77 -20.12 -10.87
C SER A 426 -6.93 -19.54 -12.28
N GLY A 427 -6.85 -18.21 -12.36
CA GLY A 427 -7.10 -17.42 -13.57
C GLY A 427 -8.57 -17.05 -13.81
N ALA A 428 -9.52 -17.51 -12.98
CA ALA A 428 -10.91 -17.10 -13.06
C ALA A 428 -11.21 -15.90 -12.13
N PRO A 429 -12.09 -14.96 -12.53
CA PRO A 429 -12.50 -13.87 -11.66
C PRO A 429 -13.30 -14.42 -10.47
N LEU A 430 -13.22 -13.75 -9.32
CA LEU A 430 -13.90 -14.16 -8.09
C LEU A 430 -15.43 -14.31 -8.27
N VAL A 431 -16.04 -13.35 -8.95
CA VAL A 431 -17.49 -13.25 -9.17
C VAL A 431 -17.75 -12.80 -10.60
N ASP A 432 -18.83 -13.29 -11.20
CA ASP A 432 -19.23 -12.85 -12.54
C ASP A 432 -20.04 -11.53 -12.50
N ASP A 433 -20.85 -11.35 -11.46
CA ASP A 433 -21.67 -10.14 -11.23
C ASP A 433 -21.18 -9.38 -9.99
N TRP A 434 -20.32 -8.39 -10.21
CA TRP A 434 -19.79 -7.52 -9.16
C TRP A 434 -20.86 -6.61 -8.54
N MET A 435 -21.92 -6.28 -9.27
CA MET A 435 -23.03 -5.50 -8.72
C MET A 435 -23.86 -6.35 -7.76
N CYS A 436 -24.07 -7.64 -8.08
CA CYS A 436 -24.62 -8.60 -7.13
C CYS A 436 -23.76 -8.66 -5.87
N LEU A 437 -22.43 -8.80 -5.98
CA LEU A 437 -21.55 -8.87 -4.81
C LEU A 437 -21.70 -7.63 -3.92
N LYS A 438 -21.57 -6.42 -4.48
CA LYS A 438 -21.74 -5.16 -3.74
C LYS A 438 -23.13 -5.07 -3.10
N THR A 439 -24.17 -5.51 -3.80
CA THR A 439 -25.54 -5.51 -3.28
C THR A 439 -25.71 -6.48 -2.12
N LEU A 440 -25.21 -7.71 -2.21
CA LEU A 440 -25.29 -8.70 -1.13
C LEU A 440 -24.51 -8.25 0.11
N VAL A 441 -23.36 -7.60 -0.07
CA VAL A 441 -22.60 -7.00 1.03
C VAL A 441 -23.44 -5.95 1.76
N ARG A 442 -24.04 -5.00 1.02
CA ARG A 442 -24.95 -3.99 1.60
C ARG A 442 -26.13 -4.62 2.31
N THR A 443 -26.78 -5.61 1.69
CA THR A 443 -27.92 -6.33 2.27
C THR A 443 -27.52 -7.06 3.55
N PHE A 444 -26.36 -7.71 3.58
CA PHE A 444 -25.85 -8.35 4.79
C PHE A 444 -25.62 -7.31 5.89
N GLU A 445 -24.90 -6.23 5.60
CA GLU A 445 -24.58 -5.22 6.61
C GLU A 445 -25.83 -4.54 7.17
N LEU A 446 -26.85 -4.32 6.33
CA LEU A 446 -28.13 -3.73 6.76
C LEU A 446 -28.79 -4.54 7.88
N HIS A 447 -28.68 -5.87 7.86
CA HIS A 447 -29.32 -6.75 8.82
C HIS A 447 -28.38 -7.28 9.91
N CYS A 448 -27.11 -7.47 9.58
CA CYS A 448 -26.14 -8.15 10.43
C CYS A 448 -25.04 -7.23 10.96
N GLY A 449 -25.05 -5.95 10.61
CA GLY A 449 -24.02 -4.99 11.01
C GLY A 449 -22.84 -4.96 10.04
N SER A 450 -22.04 -3.90 10.13
CA SER A 450 -20.86 -3.64 9.31
C SER A 450 -19.86 -4.80 9.38
N LEU A 451 -19.25 -5.11 8.25
CA LEU A 451 -18.22 -6.14 8.16
C LEU A 451 -16.89 -5.70 8.77
N LYS A 452 -16.60 -4.38 8.73
CA LYS A 452 -15.26 -3.83 9.04
C LYS A 452 -14.16 -4.56 8.24
N ASP A 453 -12.91 -4.36 8.63
CA ASP A 453 -11.76 -4.98 7.96
C ASP A 453 -11.78 -6.50 8.10
N TYR A 454 -12.17 -7.02 9.28
CA TYR A 454 -12.22 -8.46 9.53
C TYR A 454 -13.21 -9.18 8.62
N GLY A 455 -14.42 -8.65 8.47
CA GLY A 455 -15.52 -9.29 7.74
C GLY A 455 -15.30 -9.36 6.24
N MET A 456 -14.36 -8.58 5.67
CA MET A 456 -13.93 -8.71 4.27
C MET A 456 -13.50 -10.15 3.91
N ARG A 457 -13.08 -10.95 4.89
CA ARG A 457 -12.80 -12.38 4.71
C ARG A 457 -13.96 -13.19 4.12
N HIS A 458 -15.20 -12.73 4.31
CA HIS A 458 -16.41 -13.40 3.84
C HIS A 458 -16.78 -13.04 2.41
N MET A 459 -16.02 -12.19 1.71
CA MET A 459 -16.38 -11.75 0.36
C MET A 459 -16.48 -12.92 -0.63
N ARG A 460 -15.66 -13.96 -0.47
CA ARG A 460 -15.78 -15.18 -1.28
C ARG A 460 -17.12 -15.89 -1.08
N THR A 461 -17.65 -15.91 0.15
CA THR A 461 -18.97 -16.48 0.41
C THR A 461 -20.04 -15.69 -0.34
N PHE A 462 -20.03 -14.35 -0.24
CA PHE A 462 -21.00 -13.51 -0.95
C PHE A 462 -20.86 -13.63 -2.48
N ALA A 463 -19.63 -13.72 -3.00
CA ALA A 463 -19.37 -13.98 -4.40
C ALA A 463 -19.95 -15.34 -4.84
N ASN A 464 -19.77 -16.39 -4.04
CA ASN A 464 -20.31 -17.71 -4.34
C ASN A 464 -21.85 -17.75 -4.30
N VAL A 465 -22.48 -16.96 -3.43
CA VAL A 465 -23.95 -16.79 -3.43
C VAL A 465 -24.40 -16.16 -4.75
N CYS A 466 -23.71 -15.11 -5.23
CA CYS A 466 -23.99 -14.51 -6.55
C CYS A 466 -23.77 -15.51 -7.69
N ASN A 467 -22.65 -16.22 -7.68
CA ASN A 467 -22.29 -17.21 -8.70
C ASN A 467 -23.27 -18.39 -8.76
N ALA A 468 -23.92 -18.72 -7.63
CA ALA A 468 -24.97 -19.73 -7.55
C ALA A 468 -26.34 -19.23 -8.08
N GLY A 469 -26.45 -17.94 -8.45
CA GLY A 469 -27.69 -17.36 -8.96
C GLY A 469 -28.76 -17.12 -7.90
N VAL A 470 -28.37 -17.07 -6.62
CA VAL A 470 -29.29 -16.75 -5.52
C VAL A 470 -29.75 -15.30 -5.66
N LYS A 471 -31.06 -15.07 -5.56
CA LYS A 471 -31.62 -13.73 -5.70
C LYS A 471 -31.34 -12.91 -4.44
N VAL A 472 -31.06 -11.62 -4.62
CA VAL A 472 -30.87 -10.67 -3.50
C VAL A 472 -32.03 -10.72 -2.51
N SER A 473 -33.28 -10.82 -2.98
CA SER A 473 -34.46 -10.89 -2.12
C SER A 473 -34.52 -12.15 -1.25
N GLU A 474 -34.03 -13.28 -1.77
CA GLU A 474 -33.96 -14.54 -1.02
C GLU A 474 -32.86 -14.45 0.04
N PHE A 475 -31.69 -13.90 -0.33
CA PHE A 475 -30.62 -13.64 0.62
C PHE A 475 -31.05 -12.67 1.73
N GLU A 476 -31.79 -11.61 1.41
CA GLU A 476 -32.30 -10.62 2.36
C GLU A 476 -33.26 -11.25 3.39
N GLU A 477 -34.19 -12.10 2.96
CA GLU A 477 -35.09 -12.83 3.85
C GLU A 477 -34.30 -13.70 4.84
N ILE A 478 -33.27 -14.40 4.36
CA ILE A 478 -32.41 -15.23 5.19
C ILE A 478 -31.58 -14.36 6.15
N ALA A 479 -30.89 -13.33 5.66
CA ALA A 479 -30.03 -12.47 6.47
C ALA A 479 -30.83 -11.75 7.57
N SER A 480 -32.00 -11.20 7.23
CA SER A 480 -32.90 -10.56 8.19
C SER A 480 -33.39 -11.55 9.26
N SER A 481 -33.74 -12.78 8.89
CA SER A 481 -34.13 -13.81 9.86
C SER A 481 -32.97 -14.26 10.76
N VAL A 482 -31.76 -14.39 10.21
CA VAL A 482 -30.57 -14.85 10.97
C VAL A 482 -30.13 -13.81 11.99
N CYS A 483 -30.20 -12.53 11.61
CA CYS A 483 -29.70 -11.41 12.42
C CYS A 483 -30.80 -10.65 13.17
N ALA A 484 -32.06 -11.10 13.13
CA ALA A 484 -33.21 -10.45 13.76
C ALA A 484 -33.07 -10.20 15.27
N ALA A 485 -32.33 -11.06 15.97
CA ALA A 485 -32.10 -10.96 17.42
C ALA A 485 -30.74 -10.34 17.77
N THR A 486 -29.96 -9.92 16.77
CA THR A 486 -28.63 -9.36 17.01
C THR A 486 -28.75 -7.86 17.26
N GLU A 487 -28.50 -7.45 18.49
CA GLU A 487 -28.19 -6.05 18.80
C GLU A 487 -26.69 -5.84 18.64
N PHE A 488 -26.29 -5.06 17.63
CA PHE A 488 -24.92 -4.61 17.46
C PHE A 488 -24.74 -3.18 17.98
N SER A 489 -23.57 -2.92 18.58
CA SER A 489 -23.14 -1.59 19.00
C SER A 489 -23.25 -0.60 17.84
N ARG A 490 -23.48 0.69 18.15
CA ARG A 490 -23.46 1.76 17.14
C ARG A 490 -22.16 1.77 16.35
N ALA A 491 -21.05 1.34 16.96
CA ALA A 491 -19.74 1.23 16.32
C ALA A 491 -19.69 0.25 15.13
N PHE A 492 -20.64 -0.69 15.06
CA PHE A 492 -20.80 -1.67 13.98
C PHE A 492 -22.07 -1.46 13.16
N SER A 493 -22.79 -0.35 13.34
CA SER A 493 -23.94 -0.04 12.50
C SER A 493 -23.48 0.61 11.19
N PRO A 494 -23.81 0.04 10.01
CA PRO A 494 -23.45 0.68 8.73
C PRO A 494 -24.12 2.04 8.52
N LEU A 495 -25.20 2.35 9.27
CA LEU A 495 -25.83 3.67 9.25
C LEU A 495 -24.95 4.74 9.92
N GLU A 496 -24.04 4.35 10.81
CA GLU A 496 -23.12 5.25 11.51
C GLU A 496 -21.75 5.28 10.81
N VAL A 497 -21.28 4.12 10.32
CA VAL A 497 -19.92 3.98 9.78
C VAL A 497 -19.85 3.92 8.26
N GLY A 498 -21.00 3.93 7.57
CA GLY A 498 -21.10 3.68 6.14
C GLY A 498 -21.16 2.19 5.79
N PHE A 499 -21.62 1.88 4.58
CA PHE A 499 -21.58 0.53 4.02
C PHE A 499 -20.24 0.25 3.36
N SER A 500 -19.75 -0.98 3.48
CA SER A 500 -18.48 -1.43 2.91
C SER A 500 -18.49 -1.54 1.38
N ALA A 501 -19.65 -1.40 0.73
CA ALA A 501 -19.83 -1.49 -0.73
C ALA A 501 -20.70 -0.36 -1.27
#